data_AF-A0A8S3JX13-F1
#
_entry.id   AF-A0A8S3JX13-F1
#
_cell.length_a   1.000
_cell.length_b   1.000
_cell.length_c   1.000
_cell.angle_alpha   90.00
_cell.angle_beta   90.00
_cell.angle_gamma   90.00
#
_symmetry.space_group_name_H-M   'P 1'
#
loop_
_entity.id
_entity.type
_entity.pdbx_description
1 polymer ?
#
loop_
_entity_poly.entity_id
_entity_poly.type
_entity_poly.pdbx_seq_one_letter_code
_entity_poly.pdbx_strand_id
1 'polypeptide(L)'
;RFVCKRWLDKSEGDGKIELDLVPTDVAQKTSVIPYEITVFTGDKANAGTDAKVFVQMYGLNGKTEEIVLKNKSDTFERKSVDKFKIEAPDIGQIQKIRIGHNSEKFGSGWYLEKVLIQRHLGDKSDKQKR
;
A
#
# COMPACT_ATOMS: atom_id res chain seq x y z
N ARG A 1 -14.79 -11.19 -7.36
CA ARG A 1 -15.59 -11.44 -8.59
C ARG A 1 -14.97 -12.64 -9.28
N PHE A 2 -15.73 -13.71 -9.48
CA PHE A 2 -15.27 -14.85 -10.27
C PHE A 2 -15.17 -14.38 -11.73
N VAL A 3 -13.94 -14.22 -12.23
CA VAL A 3 -13.65 -13.60 -13.55
C VAL A 3 -14.14 -14.51 -14.67
N CYS A 4 -14.03 -15.82 -14.44
CA CYS A 4 -14.53 -16.87 -15.30
C CYS A 4 -16.06 -16.91 -15.11
N LYS A 5 -16.87 -16.28 -15.97
CA LYS A 5 -18.35 -16.36 -15.87
C LYS A 5 -18.91 -17.75 -16.23
N ARG A 6 -18.17 -18.83 -15.94
CA ARG A 6 -18.46 -20.21 -16.31
C ARG A 6 -17.70 -21.19 -15.42
N TRP A 7 -18.23 -22.41 -15.31
CA TRP A 7 -17.56 -23.53 -14.65
C TRP A 7 -16.48 -24.14 -15.55
N LEU A 8 -15.36 -24.55 -14.94
CA LEU A 8 -14.25 -25.25 -15.61
C LEU A 8 -14.45 -26.75 -15.43
N ASP A 9 -15.48 -27.27 -16.08
CA ASP A 9 -15.91 -28.66 -15.98
C ASP A 9 -15.92 -29.30 -17.38
N LYS A 10 -15.63 -30.61 -17.48
CA LYS A 10 -15.70 -31.33 -18.75
C LYS A 10 -17.14 -31.58 -19.21
N SER A 11 -18.10 -31.49 -18.30
CA SER A 11 -19.52 -31.77 -18.50
C SER A 11 -20.40 -30.52 -18.57
N GLU A 12 -19.85 -29.34 -18.28
CA GLU A 12 -20.55 -28.06 -18.34
C GLU A 12 -19.78 -27.02 -19.17
N GLY A 13 -20.47 -25.98 -19.65
CA GLY A 13 -19.83 -24.87 -20.35
C GLY A 13 -19.19 -25.28 -21.69
N ASP A 14 -17.91 -24.96 -21.88
CA ASP A 14 -17.14 -25.30 -23.09
C ASP A 14 -16.32 -26.59 -22.95
N GLY A 15 -16.54 -27.37 -21.89
CA GLY A 15 -15.81 -28.63 -21.64
C GLY A 15 -14.33 -28.44 -21.29
N LYS A 16 -13.88 -27.18 -21.11
CA LYS A 16 -12.49 -26.86 -20.78
C LYS A 16 -12.33 -26.74 -19.27
N ILE A 17 -11.34 -27.44 -18.73
CA ILE A 17 -10.95 -27.38 -17.32
C ILE A 17 -9.86 -26.34 -17.04
N GLU A 18 -9.35 -25.69 -18.07
CA GLU A 18 -8.26 -24.72 -18.00
C GLU A 18 -8.67 -23.43 -18.72
N LEU A 19 -8.30 -22.30 -18.13
CA LEU A 19 -8.50 -20.97 -18.71
C LEU A 19 -7.28 -20.11 -18.40
N ASP A 20 -6.55 -19.74 -19.45
CA ASP A 20 -5.48 -18.76 -19.35
C ASP A 20 -6.09 -17.37 -19.17
N LEU A 21 -6.11 -16.92 -17.92
CA LEU A 21 -6.47 -15.55 -17.59
C LEU A 21 -5.27 -14.66 -17.87
N VAL A 22 -5.31 -13.94 -18.99
CA VAL A 22 -4.43 -12.79 -19.16
C VAL A 22 -4.87 -11.75 -18.12
N PRO A 23 -3.96 -11.26 -17.26
CA PRO A 23 -4.28 -10.14 -16.39
C PRO A 23 -4.89 -9.05 -17.27
N THR A 24 -6.11 -8.63 -16.97
CA THR A 24 -6.67 -7.40 -17.53
C THR A 24 -5.99 -6.22 -16.82
N ASP A 25 -4.66 -6.26 -16.74
CA ASP A 25 -3.85 -5.08 -16.57
C ASP A 25 -3.93 -4.38 -17.92
N VAL A 26 -5.08 -3.74 -18.18
CA VAL A 26 -5.02 -2.48 -18.89
C VAL A 26 -4.04 -1.71 -18.02
N ALA A 27 -2.80 -1.60 -18.48
CA ALA A 27 -1.80 -0.72 -17.90
C ALA A 27 -2.36 0.70 -18.06
N GLN A 28 -3.35 1.03 -17.23
CA GLN A 28 -3.71 2.38 -16.95
C GLN A 28 -2.39 2.98 -16.54
N LYS A 29 -1.94 3.95 -17.32
CA LYS A 29 -0.72 4.71 -17.06
C LYS A 29 -0.95 5.39 -15.72
N THR A 30 -0.74 4.68 -14.62
CA THR A 30 -1.01 5.16 -13.28
C THR A 30 0.02 6.23 -13.03
N SER A 31 -0.41 7.48 -13.01
CA SER A 31 0.45 8.59 -12.66
C SER A 31 1.04 8.31 -11.29
N VAL A 32 2.36 8.40 -11.18
CA VAL A 32 3.04 8.37 -9.89
C VAL A 32 2.83 9.73 -9.24
N ILE A 33 2.39 9.72 -7.98
CA ILE A 33 2.15 10.93 -7.19
C ILE A 33 2.83 10.82 -5.83
N PRO A 34 3.16 11.96 -5.20
CA PRO A 34 3.74 11.94 -3.86
C PRO A 34 2.68 11.66 -2.78
N TYR A 35 3.06 10.84 -1.81
CA TYR A 35 2.34 10.62 -0.56
C TYR A 35 3.22 11.01 0.62
N GLU A 36 2.63 11.64 1.63
CA GLU A 36 3.24 11.83 2.96
C GLU A 36 2.57 10.89 3.96
N ILE A 37 3.35 9.96 4.51
CA ILE A 37 2.91 9.01 5.55
C ILE A 37 3.51 9.46 6.87
N THR A 38 2.66 9.78 7.84
CA THR A 38 3.08 10.08 9.22
C THR A 38 2.66 8.93 10.12
N VAL A 39 3.61 8.33 10.81
CA VAL A 39 3.43 7.20 11.73
C VAL A 39 3.64 7.69 13.15
N PHE A 40 2.72 7.36 14.05
CA PHE A 40 2.77 7.69 15.46
C PHE A 40 2.99 6.39 16.24
N THR A 41 4.14 6.30 16.91
CA THR A 41 4.43 5.19 17.83
C THR A 41 4.04 5.63 19.23
N GLY A 42 3.20 4.84 19.91
CA GLY A 42 2.62 5.29 21.17
C GLY A 42 3.57 5.26 22.36
N ASP A 43 3.09 5.78 23.49
CA ASP A 43 3.85 5.92 24.74
C ASP A 43 3.59 4.74 25.70
N LYS A 44 3.91 3.50 25.26
CA LYS A 44 3.88 2.30 26.10
C LYS A 44 5.28 1.73 26.32
N ALA A 45 5.48 0.98 27.39
CA ALA A 45 6.73 0.25 27.60
C ALA A 45 6.98 -0.70 26.42
N ASN A 46 8.20 -0.67 25.87
CA ASN A 46 8.60 -1.43 24.67
C ASN A 46 7.69 -1.19 23.45
N ALA A 47 7.22 0.05 23.28
CA ALA A 47 6.37 0.43 22.14
C ALA A 47 7.11 0.56 20.81
N GLY A 48 8.42 0.83 20.84
CA GLY A 48 9.24 1.04 19.64
C GLY A 48 9.74 -0.25 19.00
N THR A 49 10.29 -0.17 17.79
CA THR A 49 10.80 -1.34 17.06
C THR A 49 11.97 -1.01 16.13
N ASP A 50 12.98 -1.89 16.13
CA ASP A 50 14.09 -1.89 15.16
C ASP A 50 13.77 -2.73 13.90
N ALA A 51 12.55 -3.28 13.81
CA ALA A 51 12.14 -4.11 12.69
C ALA A 51 11.92 -3.26 11.43
N LYS A 52 12.06 -3.89 10.26
CA LYS A 52 11.75 -3.25 8.98
C LYS A 52 10.23 -3.11 8.84
N VAL A 53 9.72 -1.90 9.01
CA VAL A 53 8.31 -1.56 8.83
C VAL A 53 8.00 -1.35 7.34
N PHE A 54 6.86 -1.87 6.90
CA PHE A 54 6.35 -1.74 5.54
C PHE A 54 4.89 -1.34 5.52
N VAL A 55 4.46 -0.68 4.44
CA VAL A 55 3.09 -0.27 4.21
C VAL A 55 2.64 -0.64 2.79
N GLN A 56 1.39 -1.06 2.66
CA GLN A 56 0.70 -1.25 1.39
C GLN A 56 -0.64 -0.52 1.44
N MET A 57 -0.91 0.31 0.43
CA MET A 57 -2.12 1.13 0.36
C MET A 57 -3.08 0.57 -0.69
N TYR A 58 -4.37 0.61 -0.40
CA TYR A 58 -5.45 0.16 -1.27
C TYR A 58 -6.45 1.30 -1.46
N GLY A 59 -6.81 1.58 -2.71
CA GLY A 59 -7.77 2.62 -3.08
C GLY A 59 -8.65 2.20 -4.24
N LEU A 60 -9.49 3.14 -4.69
CA LEU A 60 -10.47 2.92 -5.76
C LEU A 60 -9.86 2.46 -7.10
N ASN A 61 -8.64 2.91 -7.40
CA ASN A 61 -7.97 2.64 -8.68
C ASN A 61 -6.94 1.50 -8.59
N GLY A 62 -6.87 0.80 -7.46
CA GLY A 62 -5.95 -0.32 -7.29
C GLY A 62 -5.21 -0.31 -5.96
N LYS A 63 -4.01 -0.86 -5.95
CA LYS A 63 -3.15 -0.97 -4.77
C LYS A 63 -1.72 -0.58 -5.11
N THR A 64 -0.96 -0.18 -4.10
CA THR A 64 0.50 -0.08 -4.24
C THR A 64 1.13 -1.45 -4.06
N GLU A 65 2.40 -1.56 -4.42
CA GLU A 65 3.28 -2.59 -3.88
C GLU A 65 3.50 -2.38 -2.37
N GLU A 66 4.18 -3.35 -1.75
CA GLU A 66 4.66 -3.20 -0.38
C GLU A 66 5.86 -2.23 -0.37
N ILE A 67 5.73 -1.14 0.37
CA ILE A 67 6.71 -0.06 0.43
C ILE A 67 7.34 -0.07 1.81
N VAL A 68 8.66 -0.27 1.86
CA VAL A 68 9.42 -0.20 3.10
C VAL A 68 9.54 1.26 3.55
N LEU A 69 9.14 1.52 4.79
CA LEU A 69 9.26 2.84 5.41
C LEU A 69 10.65 2.97 6.02
N LYS A 70 11.53 3.75 5.39
CA LYS A 70 12.90 3.96 5.85
C LYS A 70 13.27 5.44 5.78
N ASN A 71 13.95 5.92 6.82
CA ASN A 71 14.56 7.24 6.87
C ASN A 71 16.06 7.11 7.24
N LYS A 72 16.81 8.21 7.17
CA LYS A 72 18.23 8.29 7.61
C LYS A 72 18.37 8.38 9.14
N SER A 73 17.29 8.72 9.83
CA SER A 73 17.24 8.74 11.29
C SER A 73 16.81 7.38 11.85
N ASP A 74 17.02 7.21 13.14
CA ASP A 74 16.31 6.22 13.93
C ASP A 74 14.80 6.51 13.87
N THR A 75 13.96 5.49 13.68
CA THR A 75 12.52 5.65 13.41
C THR A 75 11.73 4.58 14.12
N PHE A 76 10.45 4.85 14.40
CA PHE A 76 9.52 3.96 15.11
C PHE A 76 9.88 3.77 16.59
N GLU A 77 10.49 4.79 17.19
CA GLU A 77 10.81 4.83 18.61
C GLU A 77 9.58 5.10 19.49
N ARG A 78 9.63 4.69 20.75
CA ARG A 78 8.53 4.99 21.70
C ARG A 78 8.26 6.50 21.72
N LYS A 79 6.98 6.90 21.62
CA LYS A 79 6.55 8.31 21.63
C LYS A 79 7.12 9.13 20.46
N SER A 80 7.44 8.49 19.34
CA SER A 80 7.93 9.15 18.14
C SER A 80 6.79 9.51 17.17
N VAL A 81 7.08 10.50 16.32
CA VAL A 81 6.28 10.81 15.13
C VAL A 81 7.23 10.81 13.93
N ASP A 82 7.07 9.82 13.06
CA ASP A 82 7.96 9.57 11.93
C ASP A 82 7.26 9.90 10.62
N LYS A 83 7.92 10.68 9.75
CA LYS A 83 7.37 11.11 8.46
C LYS A 83 8.15 10.53 7.30
N PHE A 84 7.41 10.00 6.33
CA PHE A 84 7.95 9.38 5.12
C PHE A 84 7.30 10.02 3.90
N LYS A 85 8.13 10.48 2.97
CA LYS A 85 7.70 10.94 1.65
C LYS A 85 7.99 9.84 0.65
N ILE A 86 6.96 9.35 -0.02
CA ILE A 86 7.07 8.26 -0.99
C ILE A 86 6.41 8.65 -2.30
N GLU A 87 6.93 8.12 -3.40
CA GLU A 87 6.30 8.20 -4.71
C GLU A 87 5.67 6.84 -5.02
N ALA A 88 4.37 6.84 -5.32
CA ALA A 88 3.64 5.61 -5.61
C ALA A 88 2.54 5.86 -6.66
N PRO A 89 2.03 4.80 -7.32
CA PRO A 89 0.89 4.93 -8.22
C PRO A 89 -0.29 5.66 -7.59
N ASP A 90 -1.00 6.45 -8.38
CA ASP A 90 -2.26 7.05 -7.96
C ASP A 90 -3.35 5.98 -7.83
N ILE A 91 -3.57 5.52 -6.59
CA ILE A 91 -4.59 4.51 -6.25
C ILE A 91 -5.99 5.12 -6.05
N GLY A 92 -6.18 6.41 -6.34
CA GLY A 92 -7.44 7.10 -6.08
C GLY A 92 -7.68 7.37 -4.59
N GLN A 93 -8.94 7.43 -4.18
CA GLN A 93 -9.29 7.59 -2.76
C GLN A 93 -8.84 6.35 -1.97
N ILE A 94 -8.04 6.56 -0.93
CA ILE A 94 -7.55 5.50 -0.05
C ILE A 94 -8.72 4.91 0.74
N GLN A 95 -8.87 3.60 0.69
CA GLN A 95 -9.91 2.86 1.40
C GLN A 95 -9.36 2.03 2.56
N LYS A 96 -8.14 1.52 2.41
CA LYS A 96 -7.51 0.62 3.38
C LYS A 96 -6.00 0.74 3.30
N ILE A 97 -5.35 0.49 4.42
CA ILE A 97 -3.91 0.24 4.48
C ILE A 97 -3.62 -1.10 5.13
N ARG A 98 -2.47 -1.67 4.78
CA ARG A 98 -1.82 -2.74 5.53
C ARG A 98 -0.46 -2.21 5.97
N ILE A 99 -0.18 -2.26 7.26
CA ILE A 99 1.12 -1.89 7.81
C ILE A 99 1.60 -3.03 8.69
N GLY A 100 2.89 -3.33 8.66
CA GLY A 100 3.47 -4.43 9.38
C GLY A 100 4.98 -4.31 9.43
N HIS A 101 5.63 -5.31 10.01
CA HIS A 101 7.09 -5.35 10.10
C HIS A 101 7.59 -6.80 9.97
N ASN A 102 8.86 -6.98 9.61
CA ASN A 102 9.49 -8.30 9.67
C ASN A 102 9.86 -8.63 11.14
N SER A 103 9.25 -9.64 11.74
CA SER A 103 9.46 -10.02 13.13
C SER A 103 10.79 -10.76 13.36
N GLU A 104 11.88 -10.31 12.72
CA GLU A 104 13.16 -11.04 12.65
C GLU A 104 13.90 -11.10 14.00
N LYS A 105 13.56 -10.22 14.94
CA LYS A 105 14.20 -10.16 16.27
C LYS A 105 13.21 -10.45 17.39
N PHE A 106 13.72 -11.07 18.46
CA PHE A 106 13.00 -11.25 19.72
C PHE A 106 12.64 -9.87 20.31
N GLY A 107 11.42 -9.71 20.79
CA GLY A 107 10.94 -8.41 21.30
C GLY A 107 10.57 -7.39 20.23
N SER A 108 10.36 -7.79 18.97
CA SER A 108 9.94 -6.91 17.86
C SER A 108 8.48 -6.41 17.96
N GLY A 109 7.86 -6.49 19.14
CA GLY A 109 6.53 -5.94 19.35
C GLY A 109 6.54 -4.43 19.08
N TRP A 110 5.48 -3.94 18.46
CA TRP A 110 5.37 -2.53 18.10
C TRP A 110 3.99 -2.02 18.46
N TYR A 111 3.93 -0.94 19.23
CA TYR A 111 2.67 -0.27 19.55
C TYR A 111 2.44 0.91 18.62
N LEU A 112 1.90 0.58 17.45
CA LEU A 112 1.41 1.56 16.49
C LEU A 112 0.15 2.25 17.03
N GLU A 113 0.24 3.55 17.29
CA GLU A 113 -0.88 4.34 17.78
C GLU A 113 -1.77 4.84 16.65
N LYS A 114 -1.16 5.43 15.61
CA LYS A 114 -1.90 6.06 14.51
C LYS A 114 -1.06 6.15 13.25
N VAL A 115 -1.72 6.11 12.09
CA VAL A 115 -1.13 6.45 10.79
C VAL A 115 -1.97 7.55 10.14
N LEU A 116 -1.31 8.58 9.63
CA LEU A 116 -1.89 9.59 8.76
C LEU A 116 -1.28 9.48 7.37
N ILE A 117 -2.10 9.51 6.33
CA ILE A 117 -1.64 9.50 4.95
C ILE A 117 -2.24 10.67 4.19
N GLN A 118 -1.37 11.46 3.57
CA GLN A 118 -1.74 12.56 2.70
C GLN A 118 -1.36 12.20 1.27
N ARG A 119 -2.36 12.21 0.38
CA ARG A 119 -2.20 12.01 -1.07
C ARG A 119 -2.13 13.38 -1.73
N HIS A 120 -1.03 13.70 -2.40
CA HIS A 120 -0.86 14.99 -3.08
C HIS A 120 -1.15 14.83 -4.57
N LEU A 121 -2.32 15.30 -4.99
CA LEU A 121 -2.66 15.41 -6.41
C LEU A 121 -1.91 16.61 -6.98
N GLY A 122 -1.09 16.40 -8.01
CA GLY A 122 -0.57 17.52 -8.79
C GLY A 122 -1.72 18.27 -9.44
N ASP A 123 -1.76 19.60 -9.32
CA ASP A 123 -2.79 20.42 -9.95
C ASP A 123 -2.78 20.18 -11.46
N LYS A 124 -3.89 19.67 -12.00
CA LYS A 124 -4.15 19.59 -13.45
C LYS A 124 -4.75 20.90 -13.98
N SER A 125 -4.25 22.05 -13.52
CA SER A 125 -4.51 23.34 -14.16
C SER A 125 -3.25 23.79 -14.91
N ASP A 126 -3.43 24.25 -16.15
CA ASP A 126 -2.43 24.93 -17.00
C ASP A 126 -1.53 24.10 -17.92
N LYS A 127 -2.10 23.16 -18.69
CA LYS A 127 -1.52 22.78 -20.01
C LYS A 127 -2.53 22.72 -21.15
N GLN A 128 -3.49 23.65 -21.17
CA GLN A 128 -4.35 23.89 -22.32
C GLN A 128 -4.48 25.38 -22.64
N LYS A 129 -3.36 26.11 -22.65
CA LYS A 129 -3.22 27.40 -23.34
C LYS A 129 -1.79 27.55 -23.84
N ARG A 130 -1.57 27.22 -25.12
CA ARG A 130 -0.68 27.90 -26.07
C ARG A 130 -0.77 27.20 -27.41
#